data_AF-A0A8D9PBM7-F1
#
_entry.id   AF-A0A8D9PBM7-F1
#
_cell.length_a   1.000
_cell.length_b   1.000
_cell.length_c   1.000
_cell.angle_alpha   90.00
_cell.angle_beta   90.00
_cell.angle_gamma   90.00
#
_symmetry.space_group_name_H-M   'P 1'
#
loop_
_entity.id
_entity.type
_entity.pdbx_description
1 polymer ?
#
loop_
_entity_poly.entity_id
_entity_poly.type
_entity_poly.pdbx_seq_one_letter_code
_entity_poly.pdbx_strand_id
1 'polypeptide(L)'
;MVMKKDTWLYTIIEAFEQLGGDAKYKDLYPVVKELRISKGLSWTNKSEQSIQATIEENSTDSIRNKKPNKSDIFIKYARGHWGLRNHNIDEDIKMKVLINKEIDILLNNSIIDNFEYNCAPQKIIETTVKQGKKALQRDKRKVINALIKADFQCEANCGNKLFKRKNSNRNYTEVHHLIPTRYYKKFEFSLDTEENLVSLCSHCHNLLHYGDNPTELLKKLYDKRKNLLELCGINITFDELIKMYK
;
A
#
# COMPACT_ATOMS: atom_id res chain seq x y z
N MET A 1 -3.10 -15.26 4.73
CA MET A 1 -2.41 -16.14 5.69
C MET A 1 -1.94 -15.23 6.80
N VAL A 2 -2.55 -15.28 7.98
CA VAL A 2 -2.16 -14.40 9.11
C VAL A 2 -0.74 -14.76 9.51
N MET A 3 0.24 -13.94 9.11
CA MET A 3 1.64 -14.17 9.46
C MET A 3 1.82 -13.86 10.94
N LYS A 4 2.31 -14.84 11.70
CA LYS A 4 2.61 -14.61 13.12
C LYS A 4 3.74 -13.59 13.25
N LYS A 5 3.52 -12.58 14.10
CA LYS A 5 4.41 -11.42 14.31
C LYS A 5 5.78 -11.79 14.94
N ASP A 6 5.96 -13.04 15.37
CA ASP A 6 7.19 -13.58 15.99
C ASP A 6 8.14 -14.29 15.00
N THR A 7 7.72 -14.43 13.73
CA THR A 7 8.50 -15.17 12.73
C THR A 7 9.71 -14.39 12.21
N TRP A 8 10.72 -15.13 11.74
CA TRP A 8 11.83 -14.55 10.96
C TRP A 8 11.30 -13.79 9.74
N LEU A 9 10.35 -14.36 9.02
CA LEU A 9 9.78 -13.75 7.82
C LEU A 9 9.17 -12.37 8.12
N TYR A 10 8.33 -12.27 9.14
CA TYR A 10 7.73 -11.00 9.56
C TYR A 10 8.79 -9.97 9.95
N THR A 11 9.75 -10.37 10.79
CA THR A 11 10.79 -9.43 11.25
C THR A 11 11.69 -8.95 10.13
N ILE A 12 11.97 -9.81 9.14
CA ILE A 12 12.77 -9.45 7.96
C ILE A 12 12.00 -8.50 7.05
N ILE A 13 10.70 -8.71 6.84
CA ILE A 13 9.85 -7.80 6.06
C ILE A 13 9.87 -6.41 6.70
N GLU A 14 9.63 -6.33 8.01
CA GLU A 14 9.63 -5.06 8.74
C GLU A 14 11.01 -4.36 8.70
N ALA A 15 12.11 -5.13 8.78
CA ALA A 15 13.44 -4.58 8.62
C ALA A 15 13.68 -4.00 7.22
N PHE A 16 13.21 -4.67 6.16
CA PHE A 16 13.26 -4.12 4.81
C PHE A 16 12.37 -2.87 4.68
N GLU A 17 11.19 -2.85 5.27
CA GLU A 17 10.31 -1.66 5.27
C GLU A 17 10.99 -0.46 5.93
N GLN A 18 11.67 -0.64 7.07
CA GLN A 18 12.46 0.41 7.73
C GLN A 18 13.65 0.88 6.91
N LEU A 19 14.26 -0.02 6.13
CA LEU A 19 15.38 0.27 5.24
C LEU A 19 14.96 0.83 3.88
N GLY A 20 13.67 1.18 3.72
CA GLY A 20 13.16 1.75 2.48
C GLY A 20 12.88 0.72 1.38
N GLY A 21 12.94 -0.58 1.70
CA GLY A 21 12.39 -1.67 0.89
C GLY A 21 13.34 -2.66 0.27
N ASP A 22 14.61 -2.31 0.22
CA ASP A 22 15.70 -3.17 -0.21
C ASP A 22 16.96 -2.85 0.59
N ALA A 23 17.84 -3.83 0.72
CA ALA A 23 19.08 -3.65 1.46
C ALA A 23 20.10 -4.73 1.09
N LYS A 24 21.38 -4.41 1.32
CA LYS A 24 22.43 -5.43 1.40
C LYS A 24 22.37 -6.10 2.76
N TYR A 25 22.78 -7.37 2.82
CA TYR A 25 22.79 -8.13 4.07
C TYR A 25 23.51 -7.42 5.23
N LYS A 26 24.64 -6.77 4.94
CA LYS A 26 25.40 -6.00 5.95
C LYS A 26 24.59 -4.90 6.63
N ASP A 27 23.64 -4.30 5.90
CA ASP A 27 22.81 -3.19 6.35
C ASP A 27 21.50 -3.74 6.97
N LEU A 28 21.04 -4.91 6.50
CA LEU A 28 19.86 -5.61 7.00
C LEU A 28 20.04 -6.23 8.38
N TYR A 29 21.17 -6.90 8.64
CA TYR A 29 21.41 -7.63 9.90
C TYR A 29 21.28 -6.79 11.16
N PRO A 30 21.89 -5.58 11.27
CA PRO A 30 21.76 -4.79 12.50
C PRO A 30 20.30 -4.41 12.78
N VAL A 31 19.52 -4.07 11.74
CA VAL A 31 18.10 -3.71 11.88
C VAL A 31 17.25 -4.91 12.32
N VAL A 32 17.44 -6.08 11.70
CA VAL A 32 16.73 -7.32 12.11
C VAL A 32 17.09 -7.70 13.54
N LYS A 33 18.34 -7.52 13.96
CA LYS A 33 18.80 -7.80 15.32
C LYS A 33 18.10 -6.91 16.33
N GLU A 34 18.08 -5.61 16.10
CA GLU A 34 17.41 -4.64 16.95
C GLU A 34 15.92 -4.96 17.10
N LEU A 35 15.23 -5.22 15.97
CA LEU A 35 13.80 -5.57 15.97
C LEU A 35 13.48 -6.87 16.68
N ARG A 36 14.36 -7.88 16.61
CA ARG A 36 14.16 -9.13 17.36
C ARG A 36 14.34 -8.92 18.85
N ILE A 37 15.41 -8.23 19.25
CA ILE A 37 15.71 -8.00 20.67
C ILE A 37 14.63 -7.14 21.32
N SER A 38 14.16 -6.08 20.64
CA SER A 38 13.10 -5.21 21.15
C SER A 38 11.77 -5.94 21.36
N LYS A 39 11.53 -7.03 20.61
CA LYS A 39 10.36 -7.91 20.74
C LYS A 39 10.57 -9.09 21.70
N GLY A 40 11.71 -9.14 22.41
CA GLY A 40 12.06 -10.24 23.30
C GLY A 40 12.36 -11.56 22.58
N LEU A 41 12.67 -11.51 21.28
CA LEU A 41 12.97 -12.69 20.46
C LEU A 41 14.47 -12.99 20.46
N SER A 42 14.81 -14.27 20.34
CA SER A 42 16.21 -14.73 20.40
C SER A 42 17.05 -14.27 19.20
N TRP A 43 18.32 -13.96 19.48
CA TRP A 43 19.38 -13.70 18.52
C TRP A 43 20.59 -14.60 18.82
N THR A 44 21.12 -15.29 17.81
CA THR A 44 22.20 -16.27 17.96
C THR A 44 23.26 -16.05 16.88
N ASN A 45 24.40 -16.74 16.99
CA ASN A 45 25.42 -16.76 15.93
C ASN A 45 24.93 -17.37 14.60
N LYS A 46 23.79 -18.07 14.59
CA LYS A 46 23.16 -18.63 13.38
C LYS A 46 22.03 -17.75 12.82
N SER A 47 21.76 -16.60 13.44
CA SER A 47 20.67 -15.72 13.04
C SER A 47 20.83 -15.18 11.62
N GLU A 48 22.04 -14.80 11.22
CA GLU A 48 22.29 -14.32 9.85
C GLU A 48 22.02 -15.40 8.79
N GLN A 49 22.41 -16.64 9.08
CA GLN A 49 22.10 -17.79 8.21
C GLN A 49 20.60 -18.03 8.12
N SER A 50 19.88 -17.85 9.22
CA SER A 50 18.42 -17.96 9.28
C SER A 50 17.74 -16.86 8.46
N ILE A 51 18.29 -15.64 8.47
CA ILE A 51 17.82 -14.52 7.64
C ILE A 51 18.03 -14.84 6.16
N GLN A 52 19.23 -15.26 5.76
CA GLN A 52 19.54 -15.64 4.39
C GLN A 52 18.61 -16.76 3.89
N ALA A 53 18.47 -17.85 4.66
CA ALA A 53 17.60 -18.97 4.32
C ALA A 53 16.14 -18.54 4.21
N THR A 54 15.65 -17.69 5.13
CA THR A 54 14.27 -17.20 5.09
C THR A 54 14.00 -16.37 3.83
N ILE A 55 14.94 -15.51 3.43
CA ILE A 55 14.81 -14.70 2.21
C ILE A 55 14.82 -15.59 0.97
N GLU A 56 15.79 -16.50 0.89
CA GLU A 56 15.96 -17.40 -0.24
C GLU A 56 14.80 -18.40 -0.41
N GLU A 57 14.20 -18.88 0.68
CA GLU A 57 13.04 -19.78 0.63
C GLU A 57 11.73 -19.08 0.25
N ASN A 58 11.67 -17.75 0.37
CA ASN A 58 10.49 -16.94 0.04
C ASN A 58 10.74 -16.04 -1.19
N SER A 59 11.60 -16.49 -2.11
CA SER A 59 11.88 -15.83 -3.38
C SER A 59 11.96 -16.83 -4.51
N THR A 60 11.24 -16.58 -5.60
CA THR A 60 11.37 -17.36 -6.85
C THR A 60 12.70 -17.13 -7.58
N ASP A 61 13.50 -16.12 -7.18
CA ASP A 61 14.85 -15.88 -7.73
C ASP A 61 15.92 -16.81 -7.13
N SER A 62 15.52 -17.77 -6.29
CA SER A 62 16.41 -18.68 -5.58
C SER A 62 16.08 -20.15 -5.87
N ILE A 63 17.12 -20.95 -6.12
CA ILE A 63 17.04 -22.41 -6.31
C ILE A 63 16.57 -23.13 -5.02
N ARG A 64 16.64 -22.46 -3.86
CA ARG A 64 16.15 -22.99 -2.59
C ARG A 64 14.63 -22.90 -2.43
N ASN A 65 13.94 -22.22 -3.34
CA ASN A 65 12.48 -22.21 -3.39
C ASN A 65 11.96 -23.56 -3.95
N LYS A 66 11.95 -24.58 -3.10
CA LYS A 66 11.70 -25.99 -3.47
C LYS A 66 10.26 -26.46 -3.25
N LYS A 67 9.29 -25.59 -2.93
CA LYS A 67 7.92 -26.03 -2.59
C LYS A 67 6.83 -25.27 -3.36
N PRO A 68 5.79 -25.98 -3.88
CA PRO A 68 4.77 -25.40 -4.76
C PRO A 68 3.82 -24.36 -4.13
N ASN A 69 3.84 -24.16 -2.81
CA ASN A 69 2.86 -23.33 -2.07
C ASN A 69 3.48 -22.31 -1.10
N LYS A 70 4.74 -21.88 -1.26
CA LYS A 70 5.33 -20.79 -0.44
C LYS A 70 5.23 -19.42 -1.11
N SER A 71 5.14 -18.38 -0.28
CA SER A 71 4.97 -16.98 -0.65
C SER A 71 6.21 -16.39 -1.36
N ASP A 72 6.00 -15.73 -2.50
CA ASP A 72 7.04 -15.07 -3.30
C ASP A 72 7.17 -13.59 -2.90
N ILE A 73 7.91 -13.33 -1.81
CA ILE A 73 7.95 -12.03 -1.12
C ILE A 73 9.20 -11.25 -1.45
N PHE A 74 10.35 -11.89 -1.66
CA PHE A 74 11.62 -11.20 -1.88
C PHE A 74 12.08 -11.26 -3.34
N ILE A 75 12.73 -10.19 -3.79
CA ILE A 75 13.37 -10.05 -5.10
C ILE A 75 14.88 -9.94 -4.93
N LYS A 76 15.64 -10.58 -5.80
CA LYS A 76 17.10 -10.49 -5.82
C LYS A 76 17.55 -9.42 -6.81
N TYR A 77 18.30 -8.43 -6.33
CA TYR A 77 18.89 -7.39 -7.18
C TYR A 77 20.33 -7.70 -7.55
N ALA A 78 21.14 -8.16 -6.57
CA ALA A 78 22.54 -8.52 -6.77
C ALA A 78 22.99 -9.53 -5.71
N ARG A 79 24.27 -9.93 -5.74
CA ARG A 79 24.83 -10.83 -4.72
C ARG A 79 24.73 -10.18 -3.34
N GLY A 80 23.92 -10.76 -2.47
CA GLY A 80 23.70 -10.26 -1.10
C GLY A 80 22.85 -8.99 -1.00
N HIS A 81 22.17 -8.60 -2.09
CA HIS A 81 21.26 -7.46 -2.15
C HIS A 81 19.87 -7.93 -2.55
N TRP A 82 18.91 -7.72 -1.65
CA TRP A 82 17.55 -8.19 -1.76
C TRP A 82 16.58 -7.07 -1.43
N GLY A 83 15.34 -7.19 -1.89
CA GLY A 83 14.25 -6.32 -1.47
C GLY A 83 12.91 -7.04 -1.49
N LEU A 84 11.85 -6.33 -1.17
CA LEU A 84 10.49 -6.84 -1.13
C LEU A 84 9.82 -6.70 -2.51
N ARG A 85 9.32 -7.80 -3.09
CA ARG A 85 8.67 -7.86 -4.42
C ARG A 85 7.44 -6.97 -4.57
N ASN A 86 6.70 -6.76 -3.48
CA ASN A 86 5.51 -5.89 -3.45
C ASN A 86 5.82 -4.48 -2.94
N HIS A 87 7.10 -4.17 -2.71
CA HIS A 87 7.52 -2.87 -2.23
C HIS A 87 8.06 -2.13 -3.45
N ASN A 88 7.12 -1.53 -4.19
CA ASN A 88 7.40 -0.64 -5.32
C ASN A 88 7.56 0.80 -4.79
N ILE A 89 8.23 0.95 -3.65
CA ILE A 89 8.40 2.20 -2.88
C ILE A 89 8.96 3.30 -3.73
N ASP A 90 9.97 3.02 -4.54
CA ASP A 90 10.58 4.07 -5.36
C ASP A 90 9.59 4.63 -6.38
N GLU A 91 8.73 3.79 -6.96
CA GLU A 91 7.70 4.25 -7.90
C GLU A 91 6.52 4.89 -7.17
N ASP A 92 6.06 4.33 -6.04
CA ASP A 92 4.95 4.88 -5.25
C ASP A 92 5.32 6.17 -4.50
N ILE A 93 6.53 6.26 -3.93
CA ILE A 93 7.08 7.51 -3.37
C ILE A 93 7.28 8.53 -4.48
N LYS A 94 7.88 8.15 -5.61
CA LYS A 94 8.03 9.06 -6.75
C LYS A 94 6.66 9.54 -7.24
N MET A 95 5.66 8.66 -7.25
CA MET A 95 4.28 9.00 -7.58
C MET A 95 3.68 9.98 -6.59
N LYS A 96 3.78 9.70 -5.28
CA LYS A 96 3.33 10.61 -4.20
C LYS A 96 4.01 11.98 -4.29
N VAL A 97 5.31 12.02 -4.58
CA VAL A 97 6.08 13.27 -4.75
C VAL A 97 5.58 14.05 -5.96
N LEU A 98 5.36 13.38 -7.11
CA LEU A 98 4.85 14.02 -8.32
C LEU A 98 3.43 14.57 -8.10
N ILE A 99 2.55 13.80 -7.48
CA ILE A 99 1.17 14.21 -7.17
C ILE A 99 1.17 15.42 -6.23
N ASN A 100 1.99 15.42 -5.18
CA ASN A 100 2.07 16.57 -4.27
C ASN A 100 2.56 17.83 -4.99
N LYS A 101 3.55 17.72 -5.89
CA LYS A 101 3.99 18.85 -6.72
C LYS A 101 2.89 19.37 -7.64
N GLU A 102 2.15 18.48 -8.27
CA GLU A 102 1.04 18.84 -9.17
C GLU A 102 -0.09 19.54 -8.41
N ILE A 103 -0.45 19.03 -7.22
CA ILE A 103 -1.44 19.67 -6.34
C ILE A 103 -0.98 21.08 -5.96
N ASP A 104 0.27 21.26 -5.52
CA ASP A 104 0.77 22.58 -5.14
C ASP A 104 0.66 23.59 -6.31
N ILE A 105 0.93 23.16 -7.54
CA ILE A 105 0.75 23.99 -8.75
C ILE A 105 -0.72 24.36 -8.96
N LEU A 106 -1.62 23.37 -8.91
CA LEU A 106 -3.06 23.58 -9.12
C LEU A 106 -3.65 24.52 -8.07
N LEU A 107 -3.27 24.34 -6.80
CA LEU A 107 -3.72 25.16 -5.68
C LEU A 107 -3.23 26.62 -5.83
N ASN A 108 -1.96 26.83 -6.19
CA ASN A 108 -1.37 28.17 -6.31
C ASN A 108 -1.95 28.97 -7.48
N ASN A 109 -2.30 28.30 -8.57
CA ASN A 109 -2.91 28.95 -9.73
C ASN A 109 -4.44 29.07 -9.61
N SER A 110 -5.04 28.64 -8.49
CA SER A 110 -6.49 28.60 -8.29
C SER A 110 -7.26 27.82 -9.36
N ILE A 111 -6.65 26.78 -9.93
CA ILE A 111 -7.21 25.91 -10.99
C ILE A 111 -7.84 24.67 -10.34
N ILE A 112 -8.74 24.88 -9.38
CA ILE A 112 -9.46 23.79 -8.72
C ILE A 112 -10.90 23.82 -9.19
N ASP A 113 -11.21 23.01 -10.19
CA ASP A 113 -12.58 22.80 -10.61
C ASP A 113 -13.29 21.83 -9.66
N ASN A 114 -14.56 22.10 -9.37
CA ASN A 114 -15.39 21.15 -8.63
C ASN A 114 -15.54 19.88 -9.47
N PHE A 115 -15.03 18.76 -8.94
CA PHE A 115 -15.15 17.45 -9.56
C PHE A 115 -16.38 16.71 -9.04
N GLU A 116 -17.11 16.08 -9.95
CA GLU A 116 -18.20 15.16 -9.64
C GLU A 116 -17.86 13.75 -10.16
N TYR A 117 -18.36 12.73 -9.44
CA TYR A 117 -18.14 11.35 -9.83
C TYR A 117 -18.87 11.03 -11.12
N ASN A 118 -18.16 10.43 -12.08
CA ASN A 118 -18.75 9.95 -13.33
C ASN A 118 -19.52 8.63 -13.11
N CYS A 119 -19.18 7.85 -12.07
CA CYS A 119 -19.82 6.58 -11.70
C CYS A 119 -19.93 5.53 -12.84
N ALA A 120 -19.18 5.72 -13.93
CA ALA A 120 -19.26 4.85 -15.10
C ALA A 120 -18.29 3.66 -14.95
N PRO A 121 -18.71 2.43 -15.30
CA PRO A 121 -17.81 1.27 -15.32
C PRO A 121 -16.61 1.50 -16.25
N GLN A 122 -15.41 1.20 -15.75
CA GLN A 122 -14.16 1.39 -16.48
C GLN A 122 -13.48 0.05 -16.76
N LYS A 123 -13.01 -0.17 -17.98
CA LYS A 123 -12.29 -1.41 -18.32
C LYS A 123 -10.94 -1.47 -17.61
N ILE A 124 -10.52 -2.68 -17.25
CA ILE A 124 -9.19 -2.94 -16.70
C ILE A 124 -8.14 -2.69 -17.79
N ILE A 125 -7.16 -1.83 -17.49
CA ILE A 125 -5.99 -1.61 -18.33
C ILE A 125 -4.76 -2.06 -17.54
N GLU A 126 -4.00 -2.98 -18.13
CA GLU A 126 -2.77 -3.50 -17.53
C GLU A 126 -1.54 -2.85 -18.18
N THR A 127 -0.60 -2.39 -17.38
CA THR A 127 0.73 -1.97 -17.84
C THR A 127 1.77 -3.04 -17.53
N THR A 128 2.73 -3.21 -18.45
CA THR A 128 3.88 -4.07 -18.23
C THR A 128 4.89 -3.36 -17.34
N VAL A 129 5.12 -3.91 -16.16
CA VAL A 129 6.14 -3.44 -15.22
C VAL A 129 7.49 -4.06 -15.60
N LYS A 130 8.59 -3.49 -15.08
CA LYS A 130 9.93 -4.09 -15.20
C LYS A 130 9.86 -5.58 -14.80
N GLN A 131 10.48 -6.45 -15.60
CA GLN A 131 10.42 -7.93 -15.50
C GLN A 131 9.18 -8.62 -16.10
N GLY A 132 8.37 -7.94 -16.92
CA GLY A 132 7.30 -8.58 -17.69
C GLY A 132 6.04 -8.94 -16.90
N LYS A 133 5.98 -8.56 -15.61
CA LYS A 133 4.77 -8.65 -14.80
C LYS A 133 3.78 -7.59 -15.26
N LYS A 134 2.48 -7.91 -15.18
CA LYS A 134 1.41 -6.96 -15.47
C LYS A 134 0.85 -6.39 -14.18
N ALA A 135 0.62 -5.09 -14.14
CA ALA A 135 -0.04 -4.39 -13.03
C ALA A 135 -1.18 -3.52 -13.56
N LEU A 136 -2.16 -3.21 -12.70
CA LEU A 136 -3.23 -2.27 -13.04
C LEU A 136 -2.63 -0.87 -13.28
N GLN A 137 -2.96 -0.26 -14.41
CA GLN A 137 -2.58 1.12 -14.70
C GLN A 137 -3.23 2.06 -13.69
N ARG A 138 -2.44 2.94 -13.07
CA ARG A 138 -2.92 3.96 -12.13
C ARG A 138 -2.94 5.32 -12.80
N ASP A 139 -4.02 6.07 -12.60
CA ASP A 139 -4.15 7.45 -13.05
C ASP A 139 -3.98 8.44 -11.89
N LYS A 140 -3.01 9.34 -12.02
CA LYS A 140 -2.71 10.38 -11.02
C LYS A 140 -3.84 11.37 -10.88
N ARG A 141 -4.56 11.68 -11.98
CA ARG A 141 -5.65 12.65 -11.94
C ARG A 141 -6.78 12.18 -11.03
N LYS A 142 -7.08 10.87 -11.01
CA LYS A 142 -8.08 10.30 -10.08
C LYS A 142 -7.71 10.50 -8.63
N VAL A 143 -6.43 10.38 -8.30
CA VAL A 143 -5.91 10.66 -6.95
C VAL A 143 -6.10 12.13 -6.58
N ILE A 144 -5.80 13.05 -7.51
CA ILE A 144 -6.00 14.48 -7.30
C ILE A 144 -7.49 14.81 -7.15
N ASN A 145 -8.35 14.25 -8.02
CA ASN A 145 -9.80 14.41 -7.97
C ASN A 145 -10.39 13.96 -6.64
N ALA A 146 -9.93 12.81 -6.10
CA ALA A 146 -10.39 12.31 -4.81
C ALA A 146 -10.02 13.27 -3.66
N LEU A 147 -8.82 13.87 -3.69
CA LEU A 147 -8.41 14.87 -2.70
C LEU A 147 -9.23 16.16 -2.80
N ILE A 148 -9.48 16.64 -4.03
CA ILE A 148 -10.32 17.82 -4.29
C ILE A 148 -11.75 17.57 -3.80
N LYS A 149 -12.34 16.43 -4.16
CA LYS A 149 -13.72 16.07 -3.78
C LYS A 149 -13.92 15.99 -2.27
N ALA A 150 -12.90 15.55 -1.54
CA ALA A 150 -12.90 15.49 -0.08
C ALA A 150 -12.53 16.83 0.58
N ASP A 151 -12.28 17.90 -0.19
CA ASP A 151 -11.73 19.18 0.27
C ASP A 151 -10.53 19.01 1.20
N PHE A 152 -9.64 18.07 0.83
CA PHE A 152 -8.46 17.71 1.61
C PHE A 152 -8.77 17.32 3.08
N GLN A 153 -9.97 16.82 3.36
CA GLN A 153 -10.39 16.30 4.66
C GLN A 153 -10.30 14.77 4.72
N CYS A 154 -10.29 14.25 5.95
CA CYS A 154 -10.36 12.82 6.20
C CYS A 154 -11.81 12.34 6.10
N GLU A 155 -12.12 11.53 5.09
CA GLU A 155 -13.47 11.02 4.85
C GLU A 155 -13.96 10.03 5.92
N ALA A 156 -13.06 9.53 6.76
CA ALA A 156 -13.44 8.74 7.94
C ALA A 156 -14.12 9.57 9.03
N ASN A 157 -14.07 10.91 8.95
CA ASN A 157 -14.57 11.83 9.98
C ASN A 157 -14.03 11.51 11.38
N CYS A 158 -12.75 11.13 11.46
CA CYS A 158 -12.12 10.65 12.69
C CYS A 158 -11.83 11.73 13.76
N GLY A 159 -12.04 13.02 13.46
CA GLY A 159 -11.74 14.12 14.38
C GLY A 159 -10.24 14.39 14.64
N ASN A 160 -9.34 13.61 14.06
CA ASN A 160 -7.90 13.81 14.21
C ASN A 160 -7.45 15.13 13.58
N LYS A 161 -6.50 15.80 14.25
CA LYS A 161 -5.90 17.04 13.76
C LYS A 161 -5.12 16.78 12.46
N LEU A 162 -5.43 17.56 11.44
CA LEU A 162 -4.70 17.57 10.17
C LEU A 162 -3.62 18.66 10.22
N PHE A 163 -2.47 18.38 9.62
CA PHE A 163 -1.43 19.40 9.40
C PHE A 163 -1.59 20.03 8.01
N LYS A 164 -1.04 21.23 7.85
CA LYS A 164 -1.06 21.96 6.57
C LYS A 164 0.04 21.45 5.65
N ARG A 165 -0.24 21.44 4.34
CA ARG A 165 0.76 21.18 3.31
C ARG A 165 1.85 22.25 3.36
N LYS A 166 3.09 21.89 3.02
CA LYS A 166 4.25 22.79 3.11
C LYS A 166 4.08 24.05 2.27
N ASN A 167 3.48 23.94 1.08
CA ASN A 167 3.39 25.01 0.10
C ASN A 167 1.94 25.47 -0.17
N SER A 168 0.98 25.11 0.68
CA SER A 168 -0.41 25.53 0.50
C SER A 168 -1.19 25.58 1.82
N ASN A 169 -2.27 26.36 1.87
CA ASN A 169 -3.14 26.45 3.04
C ASN A 169 -4.14 25.28 3.17
N ARG A 170 -4.03 24.27 2.31
CA ARG A 170 -4.86 23.06 2.36
C ARG A 170 -4.29 22.06 3.36
N ASN A 171 -5.17 21.24 3.91
CA ASN A 171 -4.76 20.15 4.81
C ASN A 171 -4.04 19.05 4.02
N TYR A 172 -3.19 18.30 4.72
CA TYR A 172 -2.55 17.11 4.16
C TYR A 172 -3.38 15.87 4.49
N THR A 173 -3.74 15.13 3.43
CA THR A 173 -4.36 13.81 3.49
C THR A 173 -3.78 12.93 2.39
N GLU A 174 -3.88 11.62 2.60
CA GLU A 174 -3.37 10.57 1.74
C GLU A 174 -4.53 9.81 1.13
N VAL A 175 -4.44 9.52 -0.16
CA VAL A 175 -5.46 8.74 -0.85
C VAL A 175 -5.19 7.25 -0.66
N HIS A 176 -6.25 6.52 -0.32
CA HIS A 176 -6.26 5.08 -0.15
C HIS A 176 -7.29 4.45 -1.11
N HIS A 177 -6.94 3.35 -1.77
CA HIS A 177 -7.92 2.53 -2.49
C HIS A 177 -8.71 1.70 -1.47
N LEU A 178 -10.01 1.96 -1.28
CA LEU A 178 -10.87 1.25 -0.33
C LEU A 178 -10.88 -0.25 -0.59
N ILE A 179 -11.04 -0.67 -1.84
CA ILE A 179 -10.78 -2.04 -2.29
C ILE A 179 -9.34 -2.08 -2.79
N PRO A 180 -8.42 -2.83 -2.14
CA PRO A 180 -7.02 -2.85 -2.53
C PRO A 180 -6.83 -3.31 -3.99
N THR A 181 -6.10 -2.54 -4.78
CA THR A 181 -5.91 -2.78 -6.22
C THR A 181 -5.27 -4.12 -6.53
N ARG A 182 -4.54 -4.75 -5.60
CA ARG A 182 -4.00 -6.12 -5.77
C ARG A 182 -5.08 -7.17 -6.11
N TYR A 183 -6.34 -6.89 -5.79
CA TYR A 183 -7.47 -7.77 -6.07
C TYR A 183 -8.17 -7.47 -7.40
N TYR A 184 -7.64 -6.58 -8.25
CA TYR A 184 -8.31 -6.14 -9.49
C TYR A 184 -8.76 -7.30 -10.40
N LYS A 185 -8.00 -8.40 -10.44
CA LYS A 185 -8.35 -9.61 -11.21
C LYS A 185 -9.60 -10.35 -10.73
N LYS A 186 -10.13 -10.01 -9.55
CA LYS A 186 -11.39 -10.55 -9.02
C LYS A 186 -12.62 -9.80 -9.52
N PHE A 187 -12.42 -8.68 -10.22
CA PHE A 187 -13.49 -7.80 -10.68
C PHE A 187 -13.49 -7.74 -12.20
N GLU A 188 -14.66 -7.49 -12.76
CA GLU A 188 -14.82 -7.29 -14.21
C GLU A 188 -14.31 -5.90 -14.64
N PHE A 189 -14.49 -4.91 -13.77
CA PHE A 189 -14.12 -3.52 -14.00
C PHE A 189 -12.91 -3.09 -13.16
N SER A 190 -12.28 -1.98 -13.59
CA SER A 190 -11.09 -1.42 -12.95
C SER A 190 -11.38 -1.00 -11.51
N LEU A 191 -10.47 -1.33 -10.61
CA LEU A 191 -10.48 -0.82 -9.24
C LEU A 191 -9.81 0.57 -9.11
N ASP A 192 -9.16 1.06 -10.16
CA ASP A 192 -8.57 2.40 -10.17
C ASP A 192 -9.64 3.41 -10.60
N THR A 193 -10.62 3.67 -9.73
CA THR A 193 -11.74 4.60 -9.94
C THR A 193 -11.85 5.56 -8.77
N GLU A 194 -12.30 6.80 -9.00
CA GLU A 194 -12.46 7.82 -7.95
C GLU A 194 -13.42 7.38 -6.83
N GLU A 195 -14.41 6.56 -7.15
CA GLU A 195 -15.39 6.01 -6.20
C GLU A 195 -14.74 5.02 -5.23
N ASN A 196 -13.68 4.33 -5.67
CA ASN A 196 -12.86 3.44 -4.85
C ASN A 196 -11.72 4.18 -4.11
N LEU A 197 -11.49 5.46 -4.39
CA LEU A 197 -10.47 6.27 -3.71
C LEU A 197 -11.07 7.04 -2.54
N VAL A 198 -10.43 6.95 -1.38
CA VAL A 198 -10.81 7.70 -0.17
C VAL A 198 -9.65 8.55 0.34
N SER A 199 -9.92 9.81 0.69
CA SER A 199 -8.97 10.72 1.33
C SER A 199 -8.93 10.50 2.83
N LEU A 200 -7.76 10.15 3.39
CA LEU A 200 -7.57 9.81 4.79
C LEU A 200 -6.46 10.65 5.43
N CYS A 201 -6.59 10.93 6.72
CA CYS A 201 -5.45 11.44 7.50
C CYS A 201 -4.39 10.34 7.66
N SER A 202 -3.15 10.71 7.95
CA SER A 202 -2.06 9.74 8.12
C SER A 202 -2.36 8.71 9.22
N HIS A 203 -3.10 9.08 10.28
CA HIS A 203 -3.54 8.11 11.29
C HIS A 203 -4.50 7.06 10.71
N CYS A 204 -5.60 7.46 10.08
CA CYS A 204 -6.58 6.53 9.52
C CYS A 204 -5.98 5.70 8.37
N HIS A 205 -5.14 6.31 7.55
CA HIS A 205 -4.43 5.62 6.49
C HIS A 205 -3.56 4.49 7.06
N ASN A 206 -2.75 4.78 8.08
CA ASN A 206 -1.89 3.78 8.72
C ASN A 206 -2.70 2.76 9.55
N LEU A 207 -3.84 3.16 10.11
CA LEU A 207 -4.74 2.23 10.80
C LEU A 207 -5.28 1.16 9.83
N LEU A 208 -5.58 1.52 8.58
CA LEU A 208 -6.00 0.54 7.57
C LEU A 208 -4.88 -0.43 7.16
N HIS A 209 -3.64 0.05 7.07
CA HIS A 209 -2.49 -0.79 6.66
C HIS A 209 -1.94 -1.66 7.80
N TYR A 210 -1.85 -1.10 9.01
CA TYR A 210 -1.06 -1.67 10.11
C TYR A 210 -1.84 -1.82 11.42
N GLY A 211 -3.07 -1.30 11.48
CA GLY A 211 -3.91 -1.35 12.67
C GLY A 211 -4.37 -2.76 13.00
N ASP A 212 -4.56 -3.02 14.29
CA ASP A 212 -5.00 -4.33 14.78
C ASP A 212 -6.51 -4.57 14.53
N ASN A 213 -7.31 -3.50 14.50
CA ASN A 213 -8.75 -3.58 14.28
C ASN A 213 -9.29 -2.41 13.42
N PRO A 214 -9.05 -2.41 12.09
CA PRO A 214 -9.55 -1.37 11.20
C PRO A 214 -11.04 -1.52 10.85
N THR A 215 -11.75 -2.49 11.43
CA THR A 215 -13.10 -2.88 10.99
C THR A 215 -14.13 -1.75 11.09
N GLU A 216 -14.12 -0.98 12.19
CA GLU A 216 -15.06 0.14 12.34
C GLU A 216 -14.79 1.25 11.31
N LEU A 217 -13.52 1.56 11.07
CA LEU A 217 -13.09 2.52 10.05
C LEU A 217 -13.49 2.04 8.65
N LEU A 218 -13.22 0.78 8.31
CA LEU A 218 -13.62 0.17 7.04
C LEU A 218 -15.13 0.20 6.85
N LYS A 219 -15.92 -0.05 7.91
CA LYS A 219 -17.38 -0.03 7.83
C LYS A 219 -17.89 1.35 7.45
N LYS A 220 -17.39 2.40 8.12
CA LYS A 220 -17.75 3.80 7.81
C LYS A 220 -17.45 4.17 6.37
N LEU A 221 -16.27 3.77 5.86
CA LEU A 221 -15.88 4.04 4.48
C LEU A 221 -16.71 3.22 3.49
N TYR A 222 -16.96 1.95 3.77
CA TYR A 222 -17.79 1.07 2.96
C TYR A 222 -19.21 1.60 2.81
N ASP A 223 -19.86 1.97 3.92
CA ASP A 223 -21.24 2.46 3.88
C ASP A 223 -21.36 3.76 3.07
N LYS A 224 -20.30 4.58 3.04
CA LYS A 224 -20.22 5.80 2.19
C LYS A 224 -20.01 5.49 0.70
N ARG A 225 -19.36 4.39 0.36
CA ARG A 225 -18.92 4.10 -1.02
C ARG A 225 -19.69 2.98 -1.73
N LYS A 226 -20.39 2.11 -1.01
CA LYS A 226 -21.05 0.91 -1.57
C LYS A 226 -21.92 1.22 -2.80
N ASN A 227 -22.79 2.23 -2.72
CA ASN A 227 -23.71 2.57 -3.81
C ASN A 227 -22.94 3.13 -5.02
N LEU A 228 -21.88 3.89 -4.80
CA LEU A 228 -21.04 4.45 -5.86
C LEU A 228 -20.23 3.35 -6.56
N LEU A 229 -19.72 2.39 -5.79
CA LEU A 229 -19.00 1.22 -6.32
C LEU A 229 -19.91 0.34 -7.17
N GLU A 230 -21.15 0.11 -6.73
CA GLU A 230 -22.16 -0.63 -7.49
C GLU A 230 -22.45 0.02 -8.84
N LEU A 231 -22.56 1.36 -8.91
CA LEU A 231 -22.73 2.09 -10.18
C LEU A 231 -21.55 1.89 -11.14
N CYS A 232 -20.32 1.80 -10.60
CA CYS A 232 -19.12 1.48 -11.37
C CYS A 232 -19.01 -0.01 -11.76
N GLY A 233 -20.02 -0.83 -11.45
CA GLY A 233 -20.01 -2.27 -11.69
C GLY A 233 -19.14 -3.07 -10.71
N ILE A 234 -18.75 -2.47 -9.59
CA ILE A 234 -17.88 -3.07 -8.57
C ILE A 234 -18.75 -3.53 -7.40
N ASN A 235 -19.21 -4.78 -7.45
CA ASN A 235 -20.01 -5.37 -6.40
C ASN A 235 -19.11 -6.07 -5.36
N ILE A 236 -19.21 -5.66 -4.10
CA ILE A 236 -18.49 -6.28 -2.99
C ILE A 236 -19.28 -6.17 -1.69
N THR A 237 -19.34 -7.26 -0.93
CA THR A 237 -19.91 -7.24 0.42
C THR A 237 -18.92 -6.73 1.46
N PHE A 238 -19.42 -6.22 2.58
CA PHE A 238 -18.54 -5.76 3.67
C PHE A 238 -17.64 -6.89 4.21
N ASP A 239 -18.15 -8.12 4.28
CA ASP A 239 -17.37 -9.28 4.74
C ASP A 239 -16.23 -9.65 3.79
N GLU A 240 -16.46 -9.55 2.49
CA GLU A 240 -15.40 -9.72 1.48
C GLU A 240 -14.35 -8.62 1.60
N LEU A 241 -14.78 -7.37 1.80
CA LEU A 241 -13.87 -6.25 1.99
C LEU A 241 -12.98 -6.46 3.22
N ILE A 242 -13.54 -6.83 4.37
CA ILE A 242 -12.75 -7.11 5.58
C ILE A 242 -11.69 -8.19 5.31
N LYS A 243 -12.04 -9.25 4.58
CA LYS A 243 -11.09 -10.32 4.24
C LYS A 243 -9.92 -9.83 3.37
N MET A 244 -10.07 -8.73 2.65
CA MET A 244 -8.99 -8.12 1.84
C MET A 244 -7.96 -7.35 2.67
N TYR A 245 -8.28 -7.03 3.94
CA TYR A 245 -7.43 -6.31 4.90
C TYR A 245 -6.87 -7.21 6.02
N LYS A 246 -7.11 -8.53 5.94
CA LYS A 246 -6.55 -9.56 6.83
C LYS A 246 -5.41 -10.34 6.14
#